data_AF-A0AAD3ABH4-F1
#
_entry.id   AF-A0AAD3ABH4-F1
#
_cell.length_a   1.000
_cell.length_b   1.000
_cell.length_c   1.000
_cell.angle_alpha   90.00
_cell.angle_beta   90.00
_cell.angle_gamma   90.00
#
_symmetry.space_group_name_H-M   'P 1'
#
loop_
_entity.id
_entity.type
_entity.pdbx_description
1 polymer ?
#
loop_
_entity_poly.entity_id
_entity_poly.type
_entity_poly.pdbx_seq_one_letter_code
_entity_poly.pdbx_strand_id
1 'polypeptide(L)'
;MKKIGYVVFVLLLGSVTNVSAQSQDKKKEPFDKKVSKFLKKTKKELEQAGHELGDAIGFNDRIDGKSDLLKVNGSYYMPLYSTDLYKGEDALTYRKTCTQLFRKKYPKVSIQSVAIPQKEWVLETVEKDGELVGYQRTLHCFIIARDGDEGYVNAKFTYQQYKNVGQEFQNVKGWWPKWERTDFMTNSVYEQLLNL
;
A
#
# COMPACT_ATOMS: atom_id res chain seq x y z
N MET A 1 -11.66 85.58 -49.26
CA MET A 1 -10.35 85.12 -49.75
C MET A 1 -9.92 83.92 -48.93
N LYS A 2 -9.59 82.79 -49.60
CA LYS A 2 -8.64 81.70 -49.27
C LYS A 2 -8.58 81.19 -47.80
N LYS A 3 -8.54 79.91 -47.45
CA LYS A 3 -8.32 78.63 -48.17
C LYS A 3 -8.61 77.49 -47.16
N ILE A 4 -8.87 76.31 -47.72
CA ILE A 4 -8.99 74.97 -47.13
C ILE A 4 -7.79 74.59 -46.25
N GLY A 5 -8.05 73.81 -45.19
CA GLY A 5 -7.05 73.02 -44.45
C GLY A 5 -7.72 71.87 -43.69
N TYR A 6 -7.24 70.65 -43.93
CA TYR A 6 -7.82 69.34 -43.63
C TYR A 6 -6.98 68.63 -42.55
N VAL A 7 -7.61 67.75 -41.73
CA VAL A 7 -7.01 66.64 -40.93
C VAL A 7 -6.16 67.11 -39.72
N VAL A 8 -6.30 66.60 -38.48
CA VAL A 8 -5.92 65.25 -37.99
C VAL A 8 -6.65 64.93 -36.69
N PHE A 9 -7.09 63.68 -36.61
CA PHE A 9 -7.64 62.96 -35.47
C PHE A 9 -6.50 62.45 -34.57
N VAL A 10 -6.50 62.77 -33.27
CA VAL A 10 -5.70 62.03 -32.26
C VAL A 10 -6.54 61.84 -30.99
N LEU A 11 -7.05 60.62 -30.83
CA LEU A 11 -7.55 60.07 -29.57
C LEU A 11 -6.37 59.86 -28.62
N LEU A 12 -6.34 60.59 -27.49
CA LEU A 12 -5.50 60.25 -26.35
C LEU A 12 -6.37 59.51 -25.32
N LEU A 13 -6.34 58.18 -25.40
CA LEU A 13 -6.83 57.29 -24.36
C LEU A 13 -5.85 57.33 -23.18
N GLY A 14 -6.30 57.82 -22.03
CA GLY A 14 -5.57 57.73 -20.77
C GLY A 14 -5.50 56.27 -20.31
N SER A 15 -4.32 55.69 -20.41
CA SER A 15 -3.97 54.37 -19.88
C SER A 15 -3.88 54.43 -18.35
N VAL A 16 -4.88 53.87 -17.68
CA VAL A 16 -4.72 53.35 -16.32
C VAL A 16 -4.10 51.96 -16.42
N THR A 17 -2.85 51.81 -16.03
CA THR A 17 -2.26 50.49 -15.78
C THR A 17 -1.68 50.44 -14.38
N ASN A 18 -2.23 49.49 -13.63
CA ASN A 18 -1.97 49.22 -12.23
C ASN A 18 -0.49 48.93 -11.96
N VAL A 19 -0.06 49.37 -10.78
CA VAL A 19 1.14 48.94 -10.06
C VAL A 19 1.30 47.42 -10.15
N SER A 20 2.40 46.96 -10.73
CA SER A 20 2.79 45.54 -10.67
C SER A 20 3.31 45.22 -9.27
N ALA A 21 2.40 44.76 -8.40
CA ALA A 21 2.81 43.93 -7.28
C ALA A 21 3.43 42.65 -7.86
N GLN A 22 4.74 42.47 -7.69
CA GLN A 22 5.40 41.18 -7.90
C GLN A 22 4.85 40.17 -6.90
N SER A 23 3.73 39.52 -7.23
CA SER A 23 3.40 38.22 -6.67
C SER A 23 4.21 37.18 -7.44
N GLN A 24 5.20 36.58 -6.78
CA GLN A 24 5.81 35.34 -7.26
C GLN A 24 4.69 34.30 -7.45
N ASP A 25 4.39 34.00 -8.71
CA ASP A 25 3.60 32.83 -9.09
C ASP A 25 4.36 31.56 -8.69
N LYS A 26 4.23 31.14 -7.43
CA LYS A 26 4.43 29.75 -7.07
C LYS A 26 3.27 28.99 -7.69
N LYS A 27 3.45 28.57 -8.95
CA LYS A 27 2.62 27.57 -9.63
C LYS A 27 2.31 26.46 -8.63
N LYS A 28 1.08 26.43 -8.11
CA LYS A 28 0.57 25.29 -7.38
C LYS A 28 0.49 24.15 -8.39
N GLU A 29 1.45 23.23 -8.32
CA GLU A 29 1.39 22.01 -9.13
C GLU A 29 0.02 21.33 -8.90
N PRO A 30 -0.68 20.89 -9.96
CA PRO A 30 -1.97 20.23 -9.81
C PRO A 30 -1.79 18.96 -8.98
N PHE A 31 -2.76 18.70 -8.09
CA PHE A 31 -2.76 17.58 -7.14
C PHE A 31 -2.42 16.24 -7.81
N ASP A 32 -2.90 16.05 -9.04
CA ASP A 32 -2.73 14.88 -9.89
C ASP A 32 -1.27 14.67 -10.35
N LYS A 33 -0.49 15.75 -10.55
CA LYS A 33 0.97 15.65 -10.79
C LYS A 33 1.75 15.30 -9.52
N LYS A 34 1.30 15.76 -8.35
CA LYS A 34 1.90 15.37 -7.07
C LYS A 34 1.62 13.89 -6.77
N VAL A 35 0.35 13.47 -6.84
CA VAL A 35 -0.05 12.08 -6.61
C VAL A 35 0.70 11.15 -7.57
N SER A 36 0.83 11.48 -8.85
CA SER A 36 1.59 10.63 -9.79
C SER A 36 3.10 10.58 -9.51
N LYS A 37 3.74 11.67 -9.07
CA LYS A 37 5.15 11.63 -8.63
C LYS A 37 5.32 10.81 -7.35
N PHE A 38 4.41 10.93 -6.39
CA PHE A 38 4.41 10.15 -5.16
C PHE A 38 4.14 8.66 -5.41
N LEU A 39 3.13 8.31 -6.21
CA LEU A 39 2.87 6.93 -6.64
C LEU A 39 4.09 6.32 -7.33
N LYS A 40 4.77 7.07 -8.22
CA LYS A 40 6.00 6.60 -8.87
C LYS A 40 7.15 6.41 -7.88
N LYS A 41 7.30 7.32 -6.91
CA LYS A 41 8.31 7.24 -5.86
C LYS A 41 8.05 6.03 -4.96
N THR A 42 6.82 5.87 -4.45
CA THR A 42 6.40 4.74 -3.63
C THR A 42 6.50 3.41 -4.36
N LYS A 43 6.13 3.34 -5.65
CA LYS A 43 6.32 2.12 -6.45
C LYS A 43 7.81 1.76 -6.56
N LYS A 44 8.68 2.75 -6.80
CA LYS A 44 10.14 2.54 -6.88
C LYS A 44 10.73 2.10 -5.54
N GLU A 45 10.25 2.67 -4.43
CA GLU A 45 10.68 2.29 -3.08
C GLU A 45 10.18 0.91 -2.69
N LEU A 46 8.96 0.54 -3.07
CA LEU A 46 8.43 -0.82 -2.86
C LEU A 46 9.12 -1.86 -3.74
N GLU A 47 9.57 -1.49 -4.93
CA GLU A 47 10.41 -2.34 -5.80
C GLU A 47 11.82 -2.52 -5.19
N GLN A 48 12.33 -1.52 -4.44
CA GLN A 48 13.64 -1.56 -3.79
C GLN A 48 13.62 -2.23 -2.41
N ALA A 49 12.53 -2.09 -1.66
CA ALA A 49 12.33 -2.68 -0.33
C ALA A 49 11.66 -4.06 -0.37
N GLY A 50 11.54 -4.67 -1.55
CA GLY A 50 11.01 -6.01 -1.71
C GLY A 50 11.95 -7.04 -1.08
N HIS A 51 11.81 -7.28 0.22
CA HIS A 51 12.44 -8.41 0.89
C HIS A 51 11.96 -9.70 0.23
N GLU A 52 12.83 -10.36 -0.53
CA GLU A 52 12.59 -11.69 -1.08
C GLU A 52 12.55 -12.71 0.08
N LEU A 53 11.35 -13.10 0.54
CA LEU A 53 11.21 -14.26 1.41
C LEU A 53 11.21 -15.54 0.58
N GLY A 54 12.43 -16.03 0.33
CA GLY A 54 12.69 -17.36 -0.21
C GLY A 54 12.67 -18.43 0.88
N ASP A 55 11.92 -19.49 0.59
CA ASP A 55 11.82 -20.81 1.22
C ASP A 55 10.90 -20.92 2.45
N ALA A 56 9.89 -21.79 2.31
CA ALA A 56 8.76 -21.98 3.23
C ALA A 56 9.15 -22.51 4.64
N ILE A 57 10.43 -22.79 4.88
CA ILE A 57 10.94 -23.32 6.14
C ILE A 57 11.36 -22.13 7.04
N GLY A 58 10.60 -21.88 8.12
CA GLY A 58 10.87 -20.79 9.07
C GLY A 58 10.03 -19.52 8.87
N PHE A 59 9.02 -19.56 8.00
CA PHE A 59 8.10 -18.44 7.75
C PHE A 59 7.08 -18.23 8.89
N ASN A 60 6.65 -19.28 9.59
CA ASN A 60 5.67 -19.16 10.67
C ASN A 60 6.25 -18.64 11.99
N ASP A 61 7.49 -19.02 12.34
CA ASP A 61 8.23 -18.44 13.48
C ASP A 61 8.48 -16.93 13.31
N ARG A 62 8.49 -16.50 12.05
CA ARG A 62 8.63 -15.13 11.61
C ARG A 62 7.26 -14.43 11.73
N ILE A 63 6.27 -14.79 10.92
CA ILE A 63 5.08 -13.95 10.71
C ILE A 63 3.96 -14.11 11.76
N ASP A 64 3.98 -15.17 12.58
CA ASP A 64 2.98 -15.39 13.64
C ASP A 64 3.48 -15.00 15.05
N GLY A 65 4.76 -14.66 15.19
CA GLY A 65 5.36 -14.19 16.44
C GLY A 65 5.42 -12.66 16.56
N LYS A 66 5.48 -12.14 17.80
CA LYS A 66 5.95 -10.76 18.05
C LYS A 66 7.40 -10.52 17.58
N SER A 67 8.11 -11.59 17.22
CA SER A 67 9.51 -11.66 16.75
C SER A 67 9.76 -10.91 15.44
N ASP A 68 8.80 -10.86 14.52
CA ASP A 68 8.96 -10.17 13.22
C ASP A 68 8.59 -8.69 13.23
N LEU A 69 8.06 -8.19 14.34
CA LEU A 69 7.69 -6.79 14.40
C LEU A 69 8.96 -5.94 14.48
N LEU A 70 9.08 -5.03 13.53
CA LEU A 70 10.17 -4.09 13.45
C LEU A 70 9.93 -2.95 14.44
N LYS A 71 10.92 -2.67 15.29
CA LYS A 71 10.83 -1.60 16.28
C LYS A 71 11.30 -0.29 15.67
N VAL A 72 10.40 0.67 15.55
CA VAL A 72 10.67 2.03 15.07
C VAL A 72 10.19 3.03 16.12
N ASN A 73 11.09 3.89 16.59
CA ASN A 73 10.79 4.91 17.61
C ASN A 73 10.09 4.36 18.87
N GLY A 74 10.43 3.13 19.30
CA GLY A 74 9.82 2.50 20.47
C GLY A 74 8.52 1.73 20.20
N SER A 75 7.94 1.85 19.01
CA SER A 75 6.72 1.16 18.59
C SER A 75 7.03 -0.01 17.65
N TYR A 76 6.19 -1.04 17.67
CA TYR A 76 6.37 -2.26 16.89
C TYR A 76 5.43 -2.30 15.69
N TYR A 77 6.00 -2.46 14.49
CA TYR A 77 5.29 -2.43 13.21
C TYR A 77 5.53 -3.71 12.41
N MET A 78 4.55 -4.11 11.61
CA MET A 78 4.70 -5.18 10.62
C MET A 78 5.70 -4.75 9.52
N PRO A 79 6.52 -5.68 9.02
CA PRO A 79 7.31 -5.47 7.81
C PRO A 79 6.44 -5.04 6.61
N LEU A 80 7.05 -4.35 5.65
CA LEU A 80 6.39 -3.85 4.46
C LEU A 80 6.53 -4.85 3.30
N TYR A 81 5.55 -5.76 3.17
CA TYR A 81 5.52 -6.71 2.06
C TYR A 81 4.77 -6.14 0.84
N SER A 82 5.53 -5.89 -0.22
CA SER A 82 5.03 -5.32 -1.48
C SER A 82 5.08 -6.27 -2.67
N THR A 83 5.94 -7.29 -2.59
CA THR A 83 6.21 -8.22 -3.68
C THR A 83 5.31 -9.44 -3.60
N ASP A 84 4.55 -9.68 -4.66
CA ASP A 84 3.68 -10.84 -4.79
C ASP A 84 4.45 -12.05 -5.34
N LEU A 85 4.73 -13.03 -4.47
CA LEU A 85 5.51 -14.22 -4.78
C LEU A 85 4.63 -15.44 -5.05
N TYR A 86 3.39 -15.47 -4.58
CA TYR A 86 2.49 -16.61 -4.77
C TYR A 86 1.98 -16.67 -6.22
N LYS A 87 2.17 -17.81 -6.88
CA LYS A 87 1.75 -18.03 -8.28
C LYS A 87 0.70 -19.14 -8.43
N GLY A 88 0.07 -19.57 -7.34
CA GLY A 88 -1.04 -20.52 -7.41
C GLY A 88 -2.24 -19.97 -8.20
N GLU A 89 -3.09 -20.86 -8.71
CA GLU A 89 -4.20 -20.52 -9.60
C GLU A 89 -5.17 -19.49 -8.98
N ASP A 90 -5.42 -19.59 -7.67
CA ASP A 90 -6.29 -18.69 -6.93
C ASP A 90 -5.64 -17.37 -6.46
N ALA A 91 -4.37 -17.11 -6.80
CA ALA A 91 -3.63 -15.95 -6.29
C ALA A 91 -4.34 -14.61 -6.53
N LEU A 92 -4.97 -14.45 -7.70
CA LEU A 92 -5.73 -13.25 -8.02
C LEU A 92 -7.00 -13.13 -7.17
N THR A 93 -7.70 -14.26 -6.95
CA THR A 93 -8.92 -14.31 -6.14
C THR A 93 -8.62 -13.90 -4.70
N TYR A 94 -7.57 -14.46 -4.09
CA TYR A 94 -7.18 -14.13 -2.71
C TYR A 94 -6.88 -12.63 -2.56
N ARG A 95 -6.02 -12.07 -3.41
CA ARG A 95 -5.71 -10.63 -3.37
C ARG A 95 -6.94 -9.76 -3.59
N LYS A 96 -7.85 -10.14 -4.49
CA LYS A 96 -9.10 -9.42 -4.74
C LYS A 96 -10.00 -9.42 -3.51
N THR A 97 -10.17 -10.55 -2.83
CA THR A 97 -10.98 -10.65 -1.62
C THR A 97 -10.41 -9.79 -0.49
N CYS A 98 -9.10 -9.85 -0.23
CA CYS A 98 -8.45 -8.95 0.74
C CYS A 98 -8.66 -7.47 0.38
N THR A 99 -8.49 -7.12 -0.90
CA THR A 99 -8.71 -5.76 -1.40
C THR A 99 -10.14 -5.28 -1.15
N GLN A 100 -11.14 -6.12 -1.40
CA GLN A 100 -12.54 -5.79 -1.18
C GLN A 100 -12.85 -5.52 0.30
N LEU A 101 -12.37 -6.40 1.19
CA LEU A 101 -12.53 -6.23 2.63
C LEU A 101 -11.83 -4.95 3.12
N PHE A 102 -10.62 -4.70 2.64
CA PHE A 102 -9.85 -3.52 2.99
C PHE A 102 -10.53 -2.23 2.54
N ARG A 103 -10.97 -2.15 1.28
CA ARG A 103 -11.69 -0.98 0.74
C ARG A 103 -13.02 -0.71 1.45
N LYS A 104 -13.69 -1.77 1.92
CA LYS A 104 -14.93 -1.61 2.71
C LYS A 104 -14.65 -0.85 4.02
N LYS A 105 -13.52 -1.10 4.68
CA LYS A 105 -13.14 -0.45 5.94
C LYS A 105 -12.47 0.91 5.72
N TYR A 106 -11.60 1.02 4.72
CA TYR A 106 -10.84 2.23 4.39
C TYR A 106 -11.12 2.64 2.93
N PRO A 107 -12.26 3.29 2.65
CA PRO A 107 -12.67 3.60 1.27
C PRO A 107 -11.88 4.76 0.63
N LYS A 108 -11.19 5.57 1.42
CA LYS A 108 -10.50 6.80 0.96
C LYS A 108 -8.98 6.67 0.81
N VAL A 109 -8.39 5.58 1.30
CA VAL A 109 -6.94 5.36 1.19
C VAL A 109 -6.58 4.85 -0.21
N SER A 110 -5.40 5.21 -0.70
CA SER A 110 -4.89 4.78 -2.00
C SER A 110 -4.00 3.55 -1.86
N ILE A 111 -4.51 2.38 -2.23
CA ILE A 111 -3.76 1.12 -2.18
C ILE A 111 -2.53 1.22 -3.10
N GLN A 112 -1.35 0.99 -2.51
CA GLN A 112 -0.05 1.01 -3.19
C GLN A 112 0.36 -0.40 -3.62
N SER A 113 0.16 -1.39 -2.75
CA SER A 113 0.43 -2.80 -3.05
C SER A 113 -0.60 -3.72 -2.40
N VAL A 114 -0.78 -4.88 -3.03
CA VAL A 114 -1.49 -6.04 -2.49
C VAL A 114 -0.67 -7.27 -2.85
N ALA A 115 -0.09 -7.91 -1.85
CA ALA A 115 0.92 -8.95 -2.05
C ALA A 115 0.62 -10.19 -1.21
N ILE A 116 0.89 -11.35 -1.78
CA ILE A 116 1.07 -12.59 -1.03
C ILE A 116 2.57 -12.90 -1.08
N PRO A 117 3.34 -12.57 -0.03
CA PRO A 117 4.80 -12.63 -0.07
C PRO A 117 5.35 -14.06 0.10
N GLN A 118 4.50 -15.08 -0.05
CA GLN A 118 4.88 -16.48 0.03
C GLN A 118 4.90 -17.09 -1.36
N LYS A 119 5.90 -17.92 -1.70
CA LYS A 119 5.87 -18.69 -2.96
C LYS A 119 4.78 -19.78 -2.93
N GLU A 120 4.59 -20.40 -1.77
CA GLU A 120 3.68 -21.51 -1.53
C GLU A 120 2.96 -21.36 -0.20
N TRP A 121 1.93 -22.18 0.03
CA TRP A 121 1.31 -22.26 1.36
C TRP A 121 2.32 -22.73 2.39
N VAL A 122 2.31 -22.11 3.56
CA VAL A 122 3.11 -22.58 4.70
C VAL A 122 2.37 -23.74 5.34
N LEU A 123 2.99 -24.92 5.33
CA LEU A 123 2.40 -26.15 5.82
C LEU A 123 2.95 -26.47 7.21
N GLU A 124 2.05 -26.73 8.14
CA GLU A 124 2.35 -27.12 9.52
C GLU A 124 1.66 -28.45 9.85
N THR A 125 2.32 -29.25 10.68
CA THR A 125 1.72 -30.44 11.29
C THR A 125 0.88 -30.05 12.50
N VAL A 126 -0.27 -30.68 12.65
CA VAL A 126 -1.15 -30.50 13.83
C VAL A 126 -1.12 -31.78 14.63
N GLU A 127 -0.59 -31.68 15.86
CA GLU A 127 -0.53 -32.78 16.81
C GLU A 127 -1.57 -32.61 17.91
N LYS A 128 -2.15 -33.73 18.34
CA LYS A 128 -3.04 -33.80 19.49
C LYS A 128 -2.63 -35.00 20.34
N ASP A 129 -2.40 -34.75 21.62
CA ASP A 129 -1.97 -35.78 22.59
C ASP A 129 -0.69 -36.55 22.14
N GLY A 130 0.20 -35.88 21.41
CA GLY A 130 1.45 -36.44 20.89
C GLY A 130 1.30 -37.23 19.57
N GLU A 131 0.10 -37.29 19.00
CA GLU A 131 -0.15 -37.93 17.71
C GLU A 131 -0.43 -36.90 16.61
N LEU A 132 0.13 -37.14 15.42
CA LEU A 132 -0.16 -36.34 14.23
C LEU A 132 -1.60 -36.58 13.78
N VAL A 133 -2.47 -35.57 13.96
CA VAL A 133 -3.90 -35.66 13.61
C VAL A 133 -4.23 -34.96 12.30
N GLY A 134 -3.39 -34.05 11.83
CA GLY A 134 -3.67 -33.32 10.60
C GLY A 134 -2.58 -32.37 10.14
N TYR A 135 -2.94 -31.57 9.16
CA TYR A 135 -2.09 -30.55 8.58
C TYR A 135 -2.87 -29.24 8.45
N GLN A 136 -2.22 -28.14 8.82
CA GLN A 136 -2.71 -26.79 8.58
C GLN A 136 -1.86 -26.16 7.50
N ARG A 137 -2.49 -25.43 6.57
CA ARG A 137 -1.75 -24.60 5.63
C ARG A 137 -2.23 -23.16 5.66
N THR A 138 -1.27 -22.23 5.70
CA THR A 138 -1.51 -20.80 5.92
C THR A 138 -0.93 -19.96 4.77
N LEU A 139 -1.68 -18.93 4.37
CA LEU A 139 -1.26 -17.95 3.37
C LEU A 139 -1.66 -16.55 3.84
N HIS A 140 -0.75 -15.59 3.79
CA HIS A 140 -1.01 -14.22 4.20
C HIS A 140 -1.05 -13.29 3.00
N CYS A 141 -2.00 -12.37 3.03
CA CYS A 141 -2.07 -11.26 2.09
C CYS A 141 -1.85 -9.95 2.84
N PHE A 142 -0.89 -9.17 2.36
CA PHE A 142 -0.56 -7.86 2.90
C PHE A 142 -1.06 -6.76 1.96
N ILE A 143 -1.54 -5.68 2.56
CA ILE A 143 -1.96 -4.47 1.84
C ILE A 143 -1.24 -3.28 2.45
N ILE A 144 -0.51 -2.55 1.60
CA ILE A 144 0.05 -1.24 1.93
C ILE A 144 -0.77 -0.20 1.18
N ALA A 145 -1.30 0.77 1.91
CA ALA A 145 -2.08 1.87 1.35
C ALA A 145 -1.59 3.21 1.90
N ARG A 146 -1.66 4.24 1.06
CA ARG A 146 -1.41 5.62 1.40
C ARG A 146 -2.68 6.25 1.96
N ASP A 147 -2.59 6.84 3.15
CA ASP A 147 -3.67 7.62 3.76
C ASP A 147 -3.34 9.11 3.66
N GLY A 148 -3.90 9.76 2.64
CA GLY A 148 -3.67 11.18 2.38
C GLY A 148 -2.19 11.55 2.19
N ASP A 149 -1.82 12.72 2.72
CA ASP A 149 -0.44 13.21 2.77
C ASP A 149 0.24 12.86 4.11
N GLU A 150 -0.53 12.36 5.06
CA GLU A 150 -0.16 12.19 6.46
C GLU A 150 0.59 10.87 6.73
N GLY A 151 0.22 9.79 6.05
CA GLY A 151 0.79 8.49 6.37
C GLY A 151 0.34 7.31 5.53
N TYR A 152 0.46 6.13 6.12
CA TYR A 152 0.24 4.84 5.49
C TYR A 152 -0.51 3.88 6.43
N VAL A 153 -1.22 2.93 5.81
CA VAL A 153 -1.90 1.82 6.45
C VAL A 153 -1.27 0.53 5.94
N ASN A 154 -0.77 -0.33 6.83
CA ASN A 154 -0.30 -1.67 6.51
C ASN A 154 -1.24 -2.69 7.16
N ALA A 155 -1.79 -3.64 6.41
CA ALA A 155 -2.74 -4.62 6.92
C ALA A 155 -2.36 -6.06 6.55
N LYS A 156 -2.50 -6.99 7.50
CA LYS A 156 -2.31 -8.44 7.33
C LYS A 156 -3.66 -9.15 7.32
N PHE A 157 -3.88 -9.94 6.28
CA PHE A 157 -4.98 -10.88 6.14
C PHE A 157 -4.45 -12.30 6.08
N THR A 158 -5.21 -13.26 6.59
CA THR A 158 -4.76 -14.65 6.67
C THR A 158 -5.82 -15.62 6.17
N TYR A 159 -5.41 -16.46 5.22
CA TYR A 159 -6.13 -17.63 4.75
C TYR A 159 -5.61 -18.87 5.46
N GLN A 160 -6.52 -19.73 5.92
CA GLN A 160 -6.16 -21.03 6.48
C GLN A 160 -7.01 -22.15 5.90
N GLN A 161 -6.35 -23.27 5.64
CA GLN A 161 -6.99 -24.54 5.34
C GLN A 161 -6.46 -25.61 6.29
N TYR A 162 -7.32 -26.57 6.61
CA TYR A 162 -7.00 -27.68 7.49
C TYR A 162 -7.47 -28.98 6.86
N LYS A 163 -6.73 -30.06 7.11
CA LYS A 163 -7.18 -31.43 6.87
C LYS A 163 -6.78 -32.34 8.01
N ASN A 164 -7.61 -33.33 8.32
CA ASN A 164 -7.14 -34.50 9.05
C ASN A 164 -6.28 -35.38 8.14
N VAL A 165 -5.46 -36.25 8.75
CA VAL A 165 -4.70 -37.25 7.99
C VAL A 165 -5.65 -38.09 7.11
N GLY A 166 -5.30 -38.26 5.84
CA GLY A 166 -6.10 -39.02 4.86
C GLY A 166 -7.34 -38.29 4.30
N GLN A 167 -7.56 -37.02 4.66
CA GLN A 167 -8.69 -36.22 4.16
C GLN A 167 -8.23 -35.08 3.25
N GLU A 168 -9.19 -34.43 2.58
CA GLU A 168 -8.95 -33.26 1.75
C GLU A 168 -8.87 -31.96 2.57
N PHE A 169 -8.12 -30.98 2.06
CA PHE A 169 -8.06 -29.65 2.67
C PHE A 169 -9.40 -28.93 2.57
N GLN A 170 -9.84 -28.36 3.69
CA GLN A 170 -11.04 -27.55 3.80
C GLN A 170 -10.68 -26.17 4.36
N ASN A 171 -11.41 -25.14 3.94
CA ASN A 171 -11.23 -23.79 4.44
C ASN A 171 -11.60 -23.71 5.92
N VAL A 172 -10.75 -23.12 6.74
CA VAL A 172 -11.04 -22.93 8.16
C VAL A 172 -12.03 -21.77 8.31
N LYS A 173 -13.14 -22.02 9.01
CA LYS A 173 -14.17 -21.01 9.26
C LYS A 173 -13.59 -19.80 10.00
N GLY A 174 -13.84 -18.60 9.50
CA GLY A 174 -13.32 -17.36 10.06
C GLY A 174 -11.93 -16.96 9.57
N TRP A 175 -11.28 -17.79 8.75
CA TRP A 175 -9.94 -17.58 8.20
C TRP A 175 -9.94 -17.56 6.68
N TRP A 176 -10.94 -16.94 6.05
CA TRP A 176 -11.06 -16.92 4.58
C TRP A 176 -11.48 -15.56 3.97
N PRO A 177 -10.63 -14.52 4.04
CA PRO A 177 -9.51 -14.37 4.95
C PRO A 177 -9.95 -13.77 6.29
N LYS A 178 -9.19 -14.04 7.35
CA LYS A 178 -9.25 -13.29 8.60
C LYS A 178 -8.48 -11.98 8.46
N TRP A 179 -9.05 -10.87 8.92
CA TRP A 179 -8.28 -9.65 9.13
C TRP A 179 -7.54 -9.76 10.46
N GLU A 180 -6.20 -9.84 10.45
CA GLU A 180 -5.43 -10.08 11.66
C GLU A 180 -4.92 -8.80 12.31
N ARG A 181 -4.39 -7.88 11.50
CA ARG A 181 -3.72 -6.68 12.03
C ARG A 181 -3.79 -5.50 11.08
N THR A 182 -3.75 -4.30 11.63
CA THR A 182 -3.52 -3.06 10.91
C THR A 182 -2.57 -2.18 11.70
N ASP A 183 -1.54 -1.68 11.03
CA ASP A 183 -0.66 -0.65 11.54
C ASP A 183 -0.89 0.66 10.77
N PHE A 184 -0.94 1.75 11.52
CA PHE A 184 -0.97 3.11 10.98
C PHE A 184 0.40 3.74 11.20
N MET A 185 0.98 4.29 10.14
CA MET A 185 2.36 4.78 10.13
C MET A 185 2.38 6.21 9.61
N THR A 186 3.15 7.08 10.27
CA THR A 186 3.49 8.38 9.69
C THR A 186 4.47 8.19 8.53
N ASN A 187 4.64 9.21 7.70
CA ASN A 187 5.65 9.21 6.64
C ASN A 187 7.05 8.82 7.14
N SER A 188 7.47 9.37 8.29
CA SER A 188 8.78 9.08 8.86
C SER A 188 8.93 7.62 9.28
N VAL A 189 7.89 7.02 9.87
CA VAL A 189 7.92 5.60 10.25
C VAL A 189 7.98 4.70 9.02
N TYR A 190 7.16 5.00 8.01
CA TYR A 190 7.15 4.24 6.76
C TYR A 190 8.51 4.27 6.05
N GLU A 191 9.13 5.45 5.94
CA GLU A 191 10.46 5.62 5.33
C GLU A 191 11.54 4.87 6.14
N GLN A 192 11.45 4.83 7.47
CA GLN A 192 12.37 4.02 8.27
C GLN A 192 12.17 2.52 8.02
N LEU A 193 10.92 2.05 7.94
CA LEU A 193 10.61 0.64 7.67
C LEU A 193 11.05 0.18 6.28
N LEU A 194 11.09 1.06 5.27
CA LEU A 194 11.63 0.74 3.95
C LEU A 194 13.15 0.46 3.96
N ASN A 195 13.86 0.94 4.99
CA ASN A 195 15.31 0.85 5.10
C ASN A 195 15.79 -0.20 6.13
N LEU A 196 14.88 -0.97 6.70
CA LEU A 196 15.15 -2.08 7.63
C LEU A 196 15.08 -3.41 6.88
#